data_AF-A0A9X1SIU5-F1
#
_entry.id   AF-A0A9X1SIU5-F1
#
_cell.length_a   1.000
_cell.length_b   1.000
_cell.length_c   1.000
_cell.angle_alpha   90.00
_cell.angle_beta   90.00
_cell.angle_gamma   90.00
#
_symmetry.space_group_name_H-M   'P 1'
#
loop_
_entity.id
_entity.type
_entity.pdbx_description
1 polymer ?
#
loop_
_entity_poly.entity_id
_entity_poly.type
_entity_poly.pdbx_seq_one_letter_code
_entity_poly.pdbx_strand_id
1 'polypeptide(L)'
;MRERSCAEMLCVVLLNCPQLRTFIFQQFADQCGWQDLPLAELDYEIETEQAVGGKRDDLRIVGFDRHDETHTPVLLWTIEIKVQAGIHHSSGETYGEEEEPVEDFAASVTQLENYDRWLEVQNVAADRKAGIVLSIPSHAHHIAELVAAGKLRPRWHCLRWTDLGNWIEQQLETNSLAPNEKVFAEHLLGFLLRYLQDPSEMSDHRIDIEDLALIRAYAQQGKACASRIHSLVSPLRQVFEQSGIWFEKVAHQKALFRPSVRSMVWGYLVPNGKRKPTMELSLCAGIHRDVARVWIEVSPSSPISSQVRNAVADHFEALQKRNPEWTIPDPEESTWRVVNIVKPLAWLLMQEDQAGAVAEFVEGCLEDLKQAGVIEAVQRAGASDA
;
A
#
# COMPACT_ATOMS: atom_id res chain seq x y z
N MET A 1 4.27 11.46 10.77
CA MET A 1 4.34 11.30 9.27
C MET A 1 5.77 11.55 8.74
N ARG A 2 6.57 12.46 9.32
CA ARG A 2 7.97 12.69 8.91
C ARG A 2 8.88 11.53 9.34
N GLU A 3 8.69 11.03 10.55
CA GLU A 3 9.43 9.93 11.18
C GLU A 3 9.32 8.64 10.35
N ARG A 4 8.08 8.21 10.07
CA ARG A 4 7.79 7.07 9.20
C ARG A 4 8.44 7.17 7.82
N SER A 5 8.41 8.34 7.16
CA SER A 5 9.07 8.49 5.85
C SER A 5 10.59 8.36 5.95
N CYS A 6 11.19 8.82 7.05
CA CYS A 6 12.61 8.64 7.29
C CYS A 6 12.95 7.18 7.60
N ALA A 7 12.07 6.46 8.32
CA ALA A 7 12.19 5.03 8.56
C ALA A 7 12.17 4.22 7.26
N GLU A 8 11.21 4.49 6.38
CA GLU A 8 11.08 3.83 5.08
C GLU A 8 12.28 4.11 4.17
N MET A 9 12.74 5.37 4.09
CA MET A 9 13.91 5.73 3.29
C MET A 9 15.17 5.00 3.79
N LEU A 10 15.40 5.02 5.11
CA LEU A 10 16.54 4.32 5.72
C LEU A 10 16.43 2.81 5.49
N CYS A 11 15.23 2.23 5.65
CA CYS A 11 14.95 0.82 5.39
C CYS A 11 15.31 0.42 3.95
N VAL A 12 14.84 1.19 2.95
CA VAL A 12 15.14 0.95 1.53
C VAL A 12 16.65 0.98 1.27
N VAL A 13 17.37 1.95 1.83
CA VAL A 13 18.82 2.04 1.66
C VAL A 13 19.52 0.82 2.28
N LEU A 14 19.18 0.45 3.52
CA LEU A 14 19.80 -0.69 4.19
C LEU A 14 19.49 -2.02 3.49
N LEU A 15 18.28 -2.21 2.95
CA LEU A 15 17.92 -3.40 2.19
C LEU A 15 18.70 -3.52 0.88
N ASN A 16 18.87 -2.41 0.15
CA ASN A 16 19.41 -2.42 -1.21
C ASN A 16 20.90 -2.10 -1.32
N CYS A 17 21.54 -1.65 -0.24
CA CYS A 17 22.95 -1.24 -0.23
C CYS A 17 23.76 -2.09 0.76
N PRO A 18 24.14 -3.34 0.42
CA PRO A 18 24.81 -4.25 1.35
C PRO A 18 26.16 -3.76 1.87
N GLN A 19 26.97 -3.07 1.05
CA GLN A 19 28.26 -2.52 1.51
C GLN A 19 28.03 -1.37 2.49
N LEU A 20 27.17 -0.42 2.12
CA LEU A 20 26.82 0.70 2.99
C LEU A 20 26.12 0.23 4.28
N ARG A 21 25.21 -0.75 4.18
CA ARG A 21 24.54 -1.38 5.33
C ARG A 21 25.57 -1.96 6.30
N THR A 22 26.51 -2.75 5.80
CA THR A 22 27.53 -3.39 6.64
C THR A 22 28.36 -2.33 7.37
N PHE A 23 28.72 -1.24 6.68
CA PHE A 23 29.43 -0.13 7.30
C PHE A 23 28.60 0.57 8.40
N ILE A 24 27.34 0.91 8.11
CA ILE A 24 26.43 1.53 9.10
C ILE A 24 26.24 0.61 10.31
N PHE A 25 26.08 -0.70 10.10
CA PHE A 25 25.92 -1.67 11.20
C PHE A 25 27.18 -1.81 12.02
N GLN A 26 28.36 -1.69 11.41
CA GLN A 26 29.62 -1.64 12.15
C GLN A 26 29.63 -0.41 13.08
N GLN A 27 29.22 0.75 12.57
CA GLN A 27 29.15 1.96 13.39
C GLN A 27 28.11 1.84 14.53
N PHE A 28 26.96 1.19 14.30
CA PHE A 28 26.00 0.87 15.35
C PHE A 28 26.58 -0.06 16.41
N ALA A 29 27.29 -1.12 15.99
CA ALA A 29 27.95 -2.05 16.90
C ALA A 29 29.00 -1.34 17.75
N ASP A 30 29.85 -0.51 17.12
CA ASP A 30 30.87 0.29 17.82
C ASP A 30 30.23 1.22 18.86
N GLN A 31 29.10 1.87 18.51
CA GLN A 31 28.35 2.73 19.43
C GLN A 31 27.75 1.97 20.61
N CYS A 32 27.36 0.71 20.40
CA CYS A 32 26.87 -0.19 21.44
C CYS A 32 28.01 -0.87 22.24
N GLY A 33 29.28 -0.64 21.87
CA GLY A 33 30.44 -1.29 22.48
C GLY A 33 30.57 -2.77 22.13
N TRP A 34 29.96 -3.20 21.02
CA TRP A 34 29.91 -4.59 20.59
C TRP A 34 31.16 -4.93 19.77
N GLN A 35 31.99 -5.85 20.28
CA GLN A 35 33.20 -6.30 19.58
C GLN A 35 32.94 -7.61 18.82
N ASP A 36 33.76 -7.85 17.78
CA ASP A 36 33.85 -9.11 17.03
C ASP A 36 32.52 -9.65 16.50
N LEU A 37 31.74 -8.79 15.80
CA LEU A 37 30.52 -9.21 15.11
C LEU A 37 30.79 -9.54 13.65
N PRO A 38 30.44 -10.75 13.17
CA PRO A 38 30.59 -11.11 11.77
C PRO A 38 29.43 -10.52 10.93
N LEU A 39 29.26 -9.19 10.94
CA LEU A 39 28.12 -8.50 10.33
C LEU A 39 27.93 -8.81 8.84
N ALA A 40 29.00 -9.10 8.12
CA ALA A 40 28.93 -9.48 6.70
C ALA A 40 28.42 -10.92 6.47
N GLU A 41 28.47 -11.76 7.51
CA GLU A 41 28.10 -13.19 7.49
C GLU A 41 26.67 -13.42 8.00
N LEU A 42 25.96 -12.37 8.40
CA LEU A 42 24.57 -12.46 8.83
C LEU A 42 23.60 -12.20 7.67
N ASP A 43 22.45 -12.87 7.74
CA ASP A 43 21.26 -12.46 7.01
C ASP A 43 20.41 -11.53 7.86
N TYR A 44 19.75 -10.57 7.21
CA TYR A 44 19.04 -9.50 7.90
C TYR A 44 17.57 -9.45 7.50
N GLU A 45 16.71 -9.34 8.52
CA GLU A 45 15.36 -8.83 8.37
C GLU A 45 15.34 -7.36 8.81
N ILE A 46 14.94 -6.48 7.90
CA ILE A 46 14.88 -5.04 8.13
C ILE A 46 13.46 -4.59 7.78
N GLU A 47 12.69 -4.23 8.80
CA GLU A 47 11.27 -3.96 8.66
C GLU A 47 10.86 -2.70 9.42
N THR A 48 9.90 -1.95 8.89
CA THR A 48 9.31 -0.79 9.56
C THR A 48 8.02 -1.21 10.28
N GLU A 49 7.62 -0.41 11.28
CA GLU A 49 6.28 -0.48 11.90
C GLU A 49 5.95 -1.83 12.56
N GLN A 50 6.93 -2.52 13.14
CA GLN A 50 6.75 -3.86 13.69
C GLN A 50 6.17 -3.81 15.10
N ALA A 51 5.28 -4.76 15.41
CA ALA A 51 4.64 -4.79 16.72
C ALA A 51 5.66 -5.00 17.86
N VAL A 52 5.59 -4.15 18.89
CA VAL A 52 6.44 -4.17 20.10
C VAL A 52 5.56 -3.94 21.33
N GLY A 53 5.24 -4.98 22.10
CA GLY A 53 4.58 -4.82 23.41
C GLY A 53 3.29 -3.99 23.39
N GLY A 54 2.49 -4.07 22.32
CA GLY A 54 1.26 -3.27 22.13
C GLY A 54 1.44 -1.93 21.41
N LYS A 55 2.66 -1.60 20.98
CA LYS A 55 3.05 -0.44 20.17
C LYS A 55 3.75 -0.91 18.88
N ARG A 56 4.38 0.02 18.12
CA ARG A 56 5.10 -0.28 16.88
C ARG A 56 6.43 0.47 16.81
N ASP A 57 7.54 -0.23 16.61
CA ASP A 57 8.82 0.42 16.36
C ASP A 57 8.88 1.07 14.97
N ASP A 58 9.69 2.12 14.81
CA ASP A 58 9.83 2.78 13.51
C ASP A 58 10.63 1.90 12.53
N LEU A 59 11.71 1.28 13.01
CA LEU A 59 12.56 0.38 12.23
C LEU A 59 13.15 -0.71 13.13
N ARG A 60 13.01 -1.96 12.71
CA ARG A 60 13.62 -3.13 13.34
C ARG A 60 14.65 -3.76 12.43
N ILE A 61 15.77 -4.17 13.03
CA ILE A 61 16.85 -4.88 12.35
C ILE A 61 17.14 -6.13 13.15
N VAL A 62 16.95 -7.29 12.53
CA VAL A 62 17.24 -8.60 13.12
C VAL A 62 18.30 -9.29 12.29
N GLY A 63 19.36 -9.75 12.94
CA GLY A 63 20.44 -10.51 12.30
C GLY A 63 20.35 -11.99 12.65
N PHE A 64 20.54 -12.84 11.65
CA PHE A 64 20.53 -14.30 11.75
C PHE A 64 21.85 -14.85 11.22
N ASP A 65 22.41 -15.85 11.89
CA ASP A 65 23.57 -16.56 11.38
C ASP A 65 23.17 -17.35 10.12
N ARG A 66 23.87 -17.10 9.01
CA ARG A 66 23.64 -17.78 7.71
C ARG A 66 23.81 -19.29 7.76
N HIS A 67 24.58 -19.77 8.73
CA HIS A 67 24.88 -21.19 8.89
C HIS A 67 23.98 -21.87 9.94
N ASP A 68 23.13 -21.10 10.63
CA ASP A 68 22.19 -21.63 11.60
C ASP A 68 20.83 -21.94 10.94
N GLU A 69 20.58 -23.23 10.69
CA GLU A 69 19.31 -23.73 10.15
C GLU A 69 18.11 -23.47 11.08
N THR A 70 18.35 -23.15 12.35
CA THR A 70 17.28 -22.85 13.31
C THR A 70 16.74 -21.41 13.18
N HIS A 71 17.40 -20.57 12.37
CA HIS A 71 17.07 -19.14 12.22
C HIS A 71 16.95 -18.44 13.59
N THR A 72 17.82 -18.78 14.54
CA THR A 72 17.80 -18.12 15.84
C THR A 72 18.38 -16.71 15.69
N PRO A 73 17.69 -15.65 16.13
CA PRO A 73 18.22 -14.30 16.07
C PRO A 73 19.49 -14.16 16.92
N VAL A 74 20.58 -13.69 16.32
CA VAL A 74 21.87 -13.45 17.01
C VAL A 74 22.11 -11.98 17.31
N LEU A 75 21.33 -11.09 16.66
CA LEU A 75 21.46 -9.65 16.79
C LEU A 75 20.10 -8.98 16.65
N LEU A 76 19.86 -7.92 17.44
CA LEU A 76 18.63 -7.14 17.38
C LEU A 76 18.87 -5.65 17.66
N TRP A 77 18.48 -4.80 16.71
CA TRP A 77 18.27 -3.38 16.96
C TRP A 77 16.80 -3.02 16.78
N THR A 78 16.29 -2.21 17.71
CA THR A 78 15.07 -1.42 17.51
C THR A 78 15.48 0.03 17.41
N ILE A 79 15.01 0.71 16.36
CA ILE A 79 15.36 2.10 16.08
C ILE A 79 14.10 2.93 16.15
N GLU A 80 14.11 3.95 17.00
CA GLU A 80 13.09 4.99 17.08
C GLU A 80 13.61 6.25 16.38
N ILE A 81 12.82 6.83 15.50
CA ILE A 81 13.22 7.93 14.64
C ILE A 81 12.51 9.22 15.07
N LYS A 82 13.29 10.26 15.32
CA LYS A 82 12.79 11.59 15.70
C LYS A 82 13.34 12.66 14.74
N VAL A 83 12.44 13.39 14.07
CA VAL A 83 12.78 14.34 12.99
C VAL A 83 12.51 15.80 13.39
N GLN A 84 11.48 16.06 14.20
CA GLN A 84 11.12 17.39 14.70
C GLN A 84 10.58 17.37 16.12
N ALA A 85 9.84 16.32 16.45
CA ALA A 85 9.43 16.02 17.80
C ALA A 85 10.67 15.85 18.69
N GLY A 86 10.66 16.52 19.86
CA GLY A 86 11.30 16.03 21.08
C GLY A 86 11.28 14.50 21.12
N ILE A 87 12.27 13.85 21.74
CA ILE A 87 12.16 12.42 22.13
C ILE A 87 10.80 12.13 22.79
N HIS A 88 10.15 13.17 23.32
CA HIS A 88 8.91 13.19 24.08
C HIS A 88 7.60 13.29 23.28
N HIS A 89 7.61 13.42 21.94
CA HIS A 89 6.35 13.51 21.17
C HIS A 89 6.17 12.34 20.19
N SER A 90 5.05 11.63 20.32
CA SER A 90 4.48 10.82 19.25
C SER A 90 3.57 11.70 18.40
N SER A 91 3.61 11.61 17.08
CA SER A 91 2.64 12.35 16.23
C SER A 91 1.25 11.73 16.40
N GLY A 92 0.46 12.23 17.36
CA GLY A 92 -0.96 11.91 17.49
C GLY A 92 -1.74 12.57 16.36
N GLU A 93 -2.55 11.80 15.63
CA GLU A 93 -3.65 12.37 14.84
C GLU A 93 -4.82 12.61 15.79
N THR A 94 -4.98 13.84 16.28
CA THR A 94 -6.21 14.29 16.95
C THR A 94 -7.09 15.03 15.96
N TYR A 95 -8.19 14.39 15.57
CA TYR A 95 -9.30 15.07 14.91
C TYR A 95 -10.06 15.88 15.96
N GLY A 96 -9.74 17.16 16.02
CA GLY A 96 -10.58 18.25 16.55
C GLY A 96 -11.21 18.02 17.92
N GLU A 97 -10.49 18.40 18.97
CA GLU A 97 -11.04 19.05 20.15
C GLU A 97 -9.88 19.80 20.83
N GLU A 98 -10.10 21.05 21.21
CA GLU A 98 -9.12 21.88 21.92
C GLU A 98 -8.88 21.27 23.32
N GLU A 99 -7.69 20.71 23.56
CA GLU A 99 -7.27 20.32 24.90
C GLU A 99 -5.94 21.00 25.28
N GLU A 100 -5.89 21.40 26.56
CA GLU A 100 -4.82 22.16 27.21
C GLU A 100 -3.45 21.43 27.21
N PRO A 101 -2.33 22.16 27.26
CA PRO A 101 -1.00 21.60 27.02
C PRO A 101 -0.38 21.01 28.29
N VAL A 102 -0.78 19.80 28.74
CA VAL A 102 -0.09 19.17 29.90
C VAL A 102 0.14 17.63 29.80
N GLU A 103 -0.44 16.86 28.87
CA GLU A 103 -0.37 15.37 28.96
C GLU A 103 0.55 14.62 27.95
N ASP A 104 1.28 15.29 27.05
CA ASP A 104 2.09 14.58 26.03
C ASP A 104 3.44 14.01 26.52
N PHE A 105 4.00 14.54 27.62
CA PHE A 105 5.32 14.17 28.12
C PHE A 105 5.38 12.73 28.65
N ALA A 106 4.30 12.25 29.27
CA ALA A 106 4.25 10.93 29.88
C ALA A 106 4.24 9.80 28.84
N ALA A 107 3.64 10.04 27.66
CA ALA A 107 3.33 9.03 26.66
C ALA A 107 4.55 8.47 25.89
N SER A 108 5.54 9.32 25.57
CA SER A 108 6.73 8.90 24.82
C SER A 108 7.81 8.27 25.71
N VAL A 109 7.92 8.72 26.97
CA VAL A 109 8.71 8.01 27.99
C VAL A 109 8.15 6.59 28.19
N THR A 110 6.82 6.42 28.14
CA THR A 110 6.22 5.08 28.15
C THR A 110 6.55 4.26 26.90
N GLN A 111 6.76 4.89 25.75
CA GLN A 111 7.07 4.18 24.50
C GLN A 111 8.45 3.52 24.55
N LEU A 112 9.51 4.27 24.89
CA LEU A 112 10.86 3.71 25.02
C LEU A 112 10.95 2.68 26.16
N GLU A 113 10.25 2.91 27.28
CA GLU A 113 10.17 1.92 28.37
C GLU A 113 9.48 0.63 27.94
N ASN A 114 8.43 0.71 27.11
CA ASN A 114 7.79 -0.47 26.53
C ASN A 114 8.73 -1.24 25.61
N TYR A 115 9.53 -0.52 24.81
CA TYR A 115 10.52 -1.13 23.92
C TYR A 115 11.65 -1.76 24.72
N ASP A 116 12.13 -1.12 25.78
CA ASP A 116 13.15 -1.67 26.66
C ASP A 116 12.68 -2.97 27.35
N ARG A 117 11.43 -2.98 27.84
CA ARG A 117 10.82 -4.18 28.41
C ARG A 117 10.66 -5.30 27.38
N TRP A 118 10.27 -4.96 26.15
CA TRP A 118 10.15 -5.93 25.07
C TRP A 118 11.52 -6.50 24.66
N LEU A 119 12.54 -5.64 24.50
CA LEU A 119 13.92 -6.04 24.22
C LEU A 119 14.42 -7.04 25.27
N GLU A 120 14.11 -6.81 26.55
CA GLU A 120 14.55 -7.67 27.64
C GLU A 120 14.13 -9.12 27.46
N VAL A 121 12.90 -9.38 27.01
CA VAL A 121 12.36 -10.73 26.87
C VAL A 121 12.67 -11.39 25.53
N GLN A 122 13.34 -10.69 24.60
CA GLN A 122 13.76 -11.29 23.33
C GLN A 122 14.90 -12.29 23.53
N ASN A 123 14.83 -13.39 22.79
CA ASN A 123 15.82 -14.47 22.78
C ASN A 123 17.05 -14.10 21.94
N VAL A 124 17.73 -13.04 22.35
CA VAL A 124 19.00 -12.55 21.80
C VAL A 124 19.91 -12.25 22.98
N ALA A 125 21.22 -12.53 22.83
CA ALA A 125 22.20 -12.25 23.87
C ALA A 125 22.13 -10.78 24.32
N ALA A 126 22.27 -10.54 25.63
CA ALA A 126 22.03 -9.23 26.22
C ALA A 126 23.00 -8.14 25.70
N ASP A 127 24.18 -8.56 25.28
CA ASP A 127 25.24 -7.77 24.64
C ASP A 127 25.10 -7.70 23.11
N ARG A 128 24.00 -8.21 22.54
CA ARG A 128 23.69 -8.19 21.09
C ARG A 128 22.29 -7.68 20.79
N LYS A 129 21.65 -7.03 21.78
CA LYS A 129 20.37 -6.34 21.62
C LYS A 129 20.40 -4.92 22.20
N ALA A 130 20.02 -3.94 21.39
CA ALA A 130 20.06 -2.53 21.77
C ALA A 130 18.91 -1.73 21.15
N GLY A 131 18.61 -0.60 21.78
CA GLY A 131 17.72 0.42 21.25
C GLY A 131 18.53 1.62 20.75
N ILE A 132 18.20 2.14 19.57
CA ILE A 132 18.83 3.36 19.04
C ILE A 132 17.73 4.41 18.84
N VAL A 133 17.97 5.63 19.30
CA VAL A 133 17.13 6.78 19.00
C VAL A 133 17.87 7.66 18.00
N LEU A 134 17.41 7.66 16.75
CA LEU A 134 17.95 8.47 15.67
C LEU A 134 17.27 9.83 15.66
N SER A 135 18.02 10.88 16.04
CA SER A 135 17.43 12.17 16.42
C SER A 135 18.30 13.37 16.05
N ILE A 136 17.73 14.58 16.13
CA ILE A 136 18.49 15.83 16.09
C ILE A 136 19.38 16.01 17.34
N PRO A 137 20.46 16.84 17.26
CA PRO A 137 21.47 16.96 18.32
C PRO A 137 20.94 17.40 19.69
N SER A 138 19.85 18.17 19.72
CA SER A 138 19.23 18.69 20.95
C SER A 138 18.63 17.61 21.85
N HIS A 139 18.61 16.34 21.45
CA HIS A 139 17.91 15.28 22.17
C HIS A 139 18.83 14.20 22.75
N ALA A 140 20.11 14.17 22.37
CA ALA A 140 21.05 13.15 22.82
C ALA A 140 21.22 13.11 24.35
N HIS A 141 21.13 14.25 25.02
CA HIS A 141 21.23 14.34 26.48
C HIS A 141 20.05 13.71 27.21
N HIS A 142 18.84 13.74 26.64
CA HIS A 142 17.65 13.16 27.28
C HIS A 142 17.73 11.64 27.42
N ILE A 143 18.35 10.91 26.47
CA ILE A 143 18.51 9.45 26.61
C ILE A 143 19.45 9.13 27.77
N ALA A 144 20.56 9.87 27.89
CA ALA A 144 21.49 9.70 29.01
C ALA A 144 20.81 9.99 30.37
N GLU A 145 19.95 11.01 30.43
CA GLU A 145 19.15 11.33 31.62
C GLU A 145 18.15 10.22 31.98
N LEU A 146 17.45 9.65 31.00
CA LEU A 146 16.51 8.53 31.23
C LEU A 146 17.22 7.27 31.73
N VAL A 147 18.43 6.99 31.22
CA VAL A 147 19.29 5.90 31.71
C VAL A 147 19.77 6.18 33.14
N ALA A 148 20.26 7.40 33.41
CA ALA A 148 20.72 7.80 34.75
C ALA A 148 19.58 7.77 35.79
N ALA A 149 18.36 8.09 35.36
CA ALA A 149 17.15 8.02 36.19
C ALA A 149 16.60 6.58 36.36
N GLY A 150 17.23 5.57 35.75
CA GLY A 150 16.84 4.16 35.85
C GLY A 150 15.56 3.81 35.09
N LYS A 151 15.08 4.68 34.20
CA LYS A 151 13.89 4.44 33.37
C LYS A 151 14.20 3.56 32.16
N LEU A 152 15.41 3.70 31.61
CA LEU A 152 15.91 2.86 30.52
C LEU A 152 17.17 2.13 30.97
N ARG A 153 17.36 0.90 30.47
CA ARG A 153 18.63 0.18 30.65
C ARG A 153 19.75 0.82 29.83
N PRO A 154 21.04 0.62 30.21
CA PRO A 154 22.21 1.14 29.50
C PRO A 154 22.51 0.38 28.19
N ARG A 155 21.47 0.08 27.41
CA ARG A 155 21.50 -0.47 26.04
C ARG A 155 20.84 0.47 25.02
N TRP A 156 20.40 1.64 25.49
CA TRP A 156 19.79 2.67 24.68
C TRP A 156 20.82 3.73 24.32
N HIS A 157 20.95 4.00 23.03
CA HIS A 157 21.91 4.94 22.48
C HIS A 157 21.18 6.02 21.68
N CYS A 158 21.69 7.25 21.70
CA CYS A 158 21.23 8.28 20.78
C CYS A 158 22.23 8.44 19.65
N LEU A 159 21.75 8.29 18.42
CA LEU A 159 22.50 8.58 17.21
C LEU A 159 21.98 9.88 16.60
N ARG A 160 22.87 10.80 16.22
CA ARG A 160 22.44 12.01 15.55
C ARG A 160 22.33 11.77 14.05
N TRP A 161 21.36 12.42 13.40
CA TRP A 161 21.27 12.43 11.95
C TRP A 161 22.55 12.90 11.26
N THR A 162 23.26 13.83 11.89
CA THR A 162 24.57 14.32 11.44
C THR A 162 25.64 13.24 11.52
N ASP A 163 25.60 12.37 12.52
CA ASP A 163 26.58 11.29 12.65
C ASP A 163 26.37 10.26 11.53
N LEU A 164 25.10 9.91 11.26
CA LEU A 164 24.75 9.07 10.11
C LEU A 164 25.16 9.70 8.78
N GLY A 165 24.99 11.01 8.62
CA GLY A 165 25.44 11.75 7.44
C GLY A 165 26.96 11.65 7.25
N ASN A 166 27.73 11.92 8.30
CA ASN A 166 29.20 11.84 8.27
C ASN A 166 29.68 10.42 7.90
N TRP A 167 29.01 9.38 8.39
CA TRP A 167 29.32 8.00 8.03
C TRP A 167 29.11 7.71 6.54
N ILE A 168 28.02 8.22 5.96
CA ILE A 168 27.73 8.05 4.53
C ILE A 168 28.74 8.84 3.69
N GLU A 169 29.05 10.08 4.10
CA GLU A 169 30.05 10.92 3.45
C GLU A 169 31.43 10.21 3.42
N GLN A 170 31.85 9.62 4.54
CA GLN A 170 33.08 8.85 4.61
C GLN A 170 33.12 7.68 3.59
N GLN A 171 32.01 6.97 3.40
CA GLN A 171 31.93 5.90 2.38
C GLN A 171 31.97 6.44 0.95
N LEU A 172 31.39 7.62 0.71
CA LEU A 172 31.43 8.27 -0.59
C LEU A 172 32.83 8.79 -0.94
N GLU A 173 33.54 9.37 0.02
CA GLU A 173 34.91 9.88 -0.14
C GLU A 173 35.91 8.76 -0.44
N THR A 174 35.76 7.62 0.23
CA THR A 174 36.62 6.45 0.03
C THR A 174 36.40 5.75 -1.32
N ASN A 175 35.33 6.10 -2.06
CA ASN A 175 34.91 5.48 -3.33
C ASN A 175 34.88 3.94 -3.26
N SER A 176 34.57 3.37 -2.09
CA SER A 176 34.49 1.94 -1.85
C SER A 176 33.16 1.33 -2.34
N LEU A 177 32.12 2.16 -2.48
CA LEU A 177 30.77 1.74 -2.82
C LEU A 177 30.62 1.42 -4.31
N ALA A 178 29.86 0.36 -4.61
CA ALA A 178 29.43 0.08 -5.98
C ALA A 178 28.59 1.24 -6.57
N PRO A 179 28.59 1.47 -7.90
CA PRO A 179 27.93 2.63 -8.51
C PRO A 179 26.44 2.77 -8.16
N ASN A 180 25.71 1.65 -8.04
CA ASN A 180 24.31 1.64 -7.64
C ASN A 180 24.12 2.05 -6.17
N GLU A 181 24.98 1.58 -5.25
CA GLU A 181 24.95 1.98 -3.84
C GLU A 181 25.36 3.44 -3.66
N LYS A 182 26.31 3.92 -4.46
CA LYS A 182 26.78 5.31 -4.46
C LYS A 182 25.63 6.28 -4.72
N VAL A 183 24.76 5.98 -5.68
CA VAL A 183 23.57 6.80 -5.95
C VAL A 183 22.66 6.86 -4.73
N PHE A 184 22.33 5.72 -4.10
CA PHE A 184 21.49 5.71 -2.90
C PHE A 184 22.13 6.44 -1.71
N ALA A 185 23.45 6.28 -1.53
CA ALA A 185 24.23 6.97 -0.52
C ALA A 185 24.21 8.49 -0.72
N GLU A 186 24.43 8.98 -1.95
CA GLU A 186 24.37 10.40 -2.30
C GLU A 186 22.97 10.98 -2.07
N HIS A 187 21.91 10.24 -2.41
CA HIS A 187 20.53 10.68 -2.18
C HIS A 187 20.20 10.75 -0.68
N LEU A 188 20.56 9.72 0.09
CA LEU A 188 20.36 9.72 1.53
C LEU A 188 21.15 10.86 2.18
N LEU A 189 22.44 11.02 1.85
CA LEU A 189 23.27 12.10 2.37
C LEU A 189 22.70 13.48 2.00
N GLY A 190 22.33 13.69 0.74
CA GLY A 190 21.71 14.93 0.28
C GLY A 190 20.43 15.26 1.07
N PHE A 191 19.61 14.25 1.37
CA PHE A 191 18.44 14.41 2.23
C PHE A 191 18.83 14.78 3.67
N LEU A 192 19.79 14.08 4.28
CA LEU A 192 20.24 14.34 5.65
C LEU A 192 20.80 15.76 5.81
N LEU A 193 21.70 16.17 4.91
CA LEU A 193 22.33 17.50 4.96
C LEU A 193 21.30 18.61 4.75
N ARG A 194 20.40 18.45 3.78
CA ARG A 194 19.39 19.46 3.44
C ARG A 194 18.29 19.60 4.47
N TYR A 195 17.93 18.51 5.15
CA TYR A 195 16.71 18.48 5.95
C TYR A 195 16.90 18.14 7.41
N LEU A 196 18.02 17.56 7.84
CA LEU A 196 18.17 17.04 9.21
C LEU A 196 19.40 17.58 9.96
N GLN A 197 20.30 18.31 9.28
CA GLN A 197 21.52 18.88 9.86
C GLN A 197 21.32 20.26 10.52
N ASP A 198 20.43 21.12 9.98
CA ASP A 198 20.10 22.43 10.58
C ASP A 198 18.59 22.57 10.89
N PRO A 199 18.18 22.47 12.17
CA PRO A 199 16.79 22.62 12.59
C PRO A 199 16.24 24.05 12.40
N SER A 200 17.10 25.07 12.28
CA SER A 200 16.69 26.48 12.20
C SER A 200 16.20 26.91 10.82
N GLU A 201 16.59 26.17 9.78
CA GLU A 201 16.09 26.37 8.40
C GLU A 201 14.84 25.53 8.10
N MET A 202 14.43 24.65 9.02
CA MET A 202 13.27 23.76 8.85
C MET A 202 11.93 24.44 9.16
N SER A 203 11.61 25.47 8.38
CA SER A 203 10.20 25.90 8.23
C SER A 203 9.36 24.79 7.57
N ASP A 204 8.07 24.77 7.89
CA ASP A 204 7.08 23.70 7.66
C ASP A 204 7.22 22.87 6.37
N HIS A 205 7.94 21.72 6.48
CA HIS A 205 7.98 20.54 5.57
C HIS A 205 8.60 20.82 4.16
N ARG A 206 9.46 20.00 3.53
CA ARG A 206 9.74 18.54 3.59
C ARG A 206 10.77 18.18 2.49
N ILE A 207 10.94 16.87 2.18
CA ILE A 207 10.90 16.30 0.80
C ILE A 207 10.77 17.41 -0.24
N ASP A 208 11.70 17.53 -1.19
CA ASP A 208 11.63 18.66 -2.09
C ASP A 208 10.33 18.68 -2.90
N ILE A 209 10.02 19.86 -3.43
CA ILE A 209 8.75 20.11 -4.12
C ILE A 209 8.53 19.11 -5.26
N GLU A 210 9.58 18.54 -5.84
CA GLU A 210 9.53 17.62 -6.97
C GLU A 210 9.24 16.19 -6.52
N ASP A 211 9.83 15.71 -5.42
CA ASP A 211 9.58 14.38 -4.85
C ASP A 211 8.23 14.29 -4.13
N LEU A 212 7.85 15.35 -3.43
CA LEU A 212 6.51 15.49 -2.89
C LEU A 212 5.52 15.72 -4.01
N ALA A 213 5.88 16.41 -5.09
CA ALA A 213 5.04 16.47 -6.29
C ALA A 213 5.03 15.15 -7.04
N LEU A 214 6.02 14.26 -6.95
CA LEU A 214 6.02 12.95 -7.61
C LEU A 214 5.20 11.96 -6.81
N ILE A 215 5.37 11.90 -5.50
CA ILE A 215 4.58 11.05 -4.60
C ILE A 215 3.16 11.60 -4.49
N ARG A 216 2.97 12.93 -4.40
CA ARG A 216 1.63 13.52 -4.58
C ARG A 216 1.15 13.36 -6.00
N ALA A 217 1.95 13.40 -7.07
CA ALA A 217 1.47 13.16 -8.42
C ALA A 217 1.14 11.70 -8.62
N TYR A 218 1.77 10.72 -7.99
CA TYR A 218 1.38 9.31 -8.07
C TYR A 218 0.21 9.00 -7.15
N ALA A 219 0.06 9.68 -6.02
CA ALA A 219 -1.08 9.54 -5.12
C ALA A 219 -2.30 10.38 -5.58
N GLN A 220 -2.11 11.57 -6.14
CA GLN A 220 -3.10 12.38 -6.85
C GLN A 220 -3.34 11.83 -8.23
N GLN A 221 -2.39 11.31 -9.00
CA GLN A 221 -2.72 10.55 -10.21
C GLN A 221 -3.36 9.25 -9.79
N GLY A 222 -3.02 8.61 -8.67
CA GLY A 222 -3.77 7.46 -8.17
C GLY A 222 -5.22 7.84 -7.86
N LYS A 223 -5.44 8.90 -7.07
CA LYS A 223 -6.77 9.41 -6.70
C LYS A 223 -7.50 10.10 -7.84
N ALA A 224 -6.81 10.77 -8.76
CA ALA A 224 -7.35 11.48 -9.91
C ALA A 224 -7.50 10.55 -11.11
N CYS A 225 -6.69 9.51 -11.26
CA CYS A 225 -6.95 8.39 -12.17
C CYS A 225 -8.13 7.60 -11.63
N ALA A 226 -8.18 7.32 -10.33
CA ALA A 226 -9.37 6.73 -9.72
C ALA A 226 -10.59 7.63 -9.89
N SER A 227 -10.47 8.94 -9.64
CA SER A 227 -11.56 9.90 -9.84
C SER A 227 -11.93 10.07 -11.31
N ARG A 228 -10.98 10.06 -12.25
CA ARG A 228 -11.23 10.14 -13.69
C ARG A 228 -11.90 8.87 -14.16
N ILE A 229 -11.42 7.69 -13.76
CA ILE A 229 -12.06 6.41 -14.04
C ILE A 229 -13.45 6.36 -13.38
N HIS A 230 -13.63 6.91 -12.17
CA HIS A 230 -14.95 7.03 -11.55
C HIS A 230 -15.85 7.99 -12.33
N SER A 231 -15.34 9.13 -12.79
CA SER A 231 -16.09 10.07 -13.64
C SER A 231 -16.42 9.49 -15.01
N LEU A 232 -15.56 8.64 -15.57
CA LEU A 232 -15.84 7.88 -16.80
C LEU A 232 -16.98 6.87 -16.58
N VAL A 233 -17.03 6.27 -15.39
CA VAL A 233 -18.01 5.22 -15.03
C VAL A 233 -19.28 5.81 -14.40
N SER A 234 -19.26 7.02 -13.84
CA SER A 234 -20.41 7.58 -13.09
C SER A 234 -21.67 7.76 -13.93
N PRO A 235 -21.62 8.17 -15.21
CA PRO A 235 -22.81 8.27 -16.05
C PRO A 235 -23.47 6.91 -16.30
N LEU A 236 -22.72 5.79 -16.19
CA LEU A 236 -23.25 4.46 -16.46
C LEU A 236 -24.39 4.08 -15.52
N ARG A 237 -24.47 4.66 -14.33
CA ARG A 237 -25.61 4.43 -13.43
C ARG A 237 -26.90 4.91 -14.08
N GLN A 238 -26.88 6.09 -14.67
CA GLN A 238 -28.04 6.65 -15.36
C GLN A 238 -28.36 5.85 -16.63
N VAL A 239 -27.35 5.43 -17.38
CA VAL A 239 -27.53 4.54 -18.55
C VAL A 239 -28.23 3.24 -18.13
N PHE A 240 -27.81 2.62 -17.03
CA PHE A 240 -28.46 1.43 -16.48
C PHE A 240 -29.91 1.72 -16.06
N GLU A 241 -30.14 2.81 -15.33
CA GLU A 241 -31.49 3.24 -14.90
C GLU A 241 -32.42 3.51 -16.10
N GLN A 242 -31.90 4.04 -17.21
CA GLN A 242 -32.65 4.39 -18.42
C GLN A 242 -32.83 3.24 -19.40
N SER A 243 -31.96 2.23 -19.37
CA SER A 243 -31.99 1.08 -20.29
C SER A 243 -33.34 0.33 -20.31
N GLY A 244 -34.13 0.46 -19.24
CA GLY A 244 -35.38 -0.27 -19.05
C GLY A 244 -35.18 -1.77 -18.85
N ILE A 245 -33.92 -2.23 -18.71
CA ILE A 245 -33.61 -3.58 -18.25
C ILE A 245 -33.95 -3.62 -16.75
N TRP A 246 -34.77 -4.59 -16.34
CA TRP A 246 -35.22 -4.67 -14.95
C TRP A 246 -34.07 -5.14 -14.05
N PHE A 247 -33.73 -4.31 -13.04
CA PHE A 247 -32.71 -4.60 -12.04
C PHE A 247 -33.29 -4.46 -10.63
N GLU A 248 -32.96 -5.39 -9.73
CA GLU A 248 -33.39 -5.27 -8.33
C GLU A 248 -32.59 -4.26 -7.51
N LYS A 249 -31.29 -4.18 -7.77
CA LYS A 249 -30.39 -3.28 -7.08
C LYS A 249 -29.25 -2.93 -8.00
N VAL A 250 -29.10 -1.64 -8.27
CA VAL A 250 -27.92 -1.09 -8.95
C VAL A 250 -26.96 -0.59 -7.89
N ALA A 251 -25.71 -1.03 -7.97
CA ALA A 251 -24.65 -0.59 -7.08
C ALA A 251 -23.38 -0.22 -7.86
N HIS A 252 -22.61 0.70 -7.27
CA HIS A 252 -21.40 1.23 -7.87
C HIS A 252 -20.19 0.91 -6.99
N GLN A 253 -19.17 0.29 -7.58
CA GLN A 253 -17.93 -0.09 -6.88
C GLN A 253 -16.79 0.82 -7.31
N LYS A 254 -16.10 1.40 -6.31
CA LYS A 254 -15.06 2.45 -6.48
C LYS A 254 -13.63 1.98 -6.31
N ALA A 255 -13.39 0.67 -6.23
CA ALA A 255 -12.06 0.18 -5.93
C ALA A 255 -11.18 0.20 -7.21
N LEU A 256 -9.94 0.70 -7.11
CA LEU A 256 -8.84 0.56 -8.08
C LEU A 256 -7.53 0.25 -7.31
N PHE A 257 -6.54 -0.36 -8.00
CA PHE A 257 -5.19 -0.67 -7.48
C PHE A 257 -5.05 -1.81 -6.45
N ARG A 258 -5.84 -2.88 -6.57
CA ARG A 258 -5.50 -4.21 -6.01
C ARG A 258 -5.65 -5.29 -7.10
N PRO A 259 -5.10 -6.50 -6.94
CA PRO A 259 -5.05 -7.52 -8.01
C PRO A 259 -6.40 -7.94 -8.61
N SER A 260 -7.50 -7.73 -7.88
CA SER A 260 -8.86 -8.20 -8.22
C SER A 260 -9.90 -7.08 -8.33
N VAL A 261 -9.46 -5.85 -8.60
CA VAL A 261 -10.26 -4.65 -8.33
C VAL A 261 -10.71 -3.92 -9.61
N ARG A 262 -12.00 -3.54 -9.65
CA ARG A 262 -12.75 -3.03 -10.81
C ARG A 262 -13.55 -1.78 -10.45
N SER A 263 -13.64 -0.81 -11.38
CA SER A 263 -14.51 0.36 -11.27
C SER A 263 -15.72 0.16 -12.18
N MET A 264 -16.88 -0.12 -11.60
CA MET A 264 -18.03 -0.56 -12.39
C MET A 264 -19.36 -0.21 -11.73
N VAL A 265 -20.40 -0.19 -12.57
CA VAL A 265 -21.80 -0.28 -12.18
C VAL A 265 -22.24 -1.72 -12.41
N TRP A 266 -22.97 -2.26 -11.44
CA TRP A 266 -23.51 -3.61 -11.54
C TRP A 266 -24.95 -3.64 -11.05
N GLY A 267 -25.74 -4.56 -11.61
CA GLY A 267 -27.14 -4.79 -11.25
C GLY A 267 -27.49 -6.27 -11.25
N TYR A 268 -28.40 -6.68 -10.37
CA TYR A 268 -28.96 -8.04 -10.38
C TYR A 268 -30.05 -8.15 -11.44
N LEU A 269 -29.96 -9.17 -12.30
CA LEU A 269 -30.97 -9.45 -13.32
C LEU A 269 -32.20 -10.18 -12.78
N VAL A 270 -32.07 -10.84 -11.62
CA VAL A 270 -33.12 -11.62 -10.96
C VAL A 270 -33.12 -11.35 -9.45
N PRO A 271 -34.23 -11.68 -8.76
CA PRO A 271 -34.31 -11.49 -7.34
C PRO A 271 -33.26 -12.14 -6.47
N ASN A 272 -32.57 -11.36 -5.64
CA ASN A 272 -31.63 -11.87 -4.65
C ASN A 272 -32.33 -11.94 -3.29
N GLY A 273 -33.05 -13.04 -3.04
CA GLY A 273 -33.81 -13.27 -1.80
C GLY A 273 -32.96 -13.38 -0.52
N LYS A 274 -31.64 -13.17 -0.59
CA LYS A 274 -30.71 -13.32 0.54
C LYS A 274 -30.44 -11.99 1.24
N ARG A 275 -30.44 -12.01 2.59
CA ARG A 275 -30.06 -10.87 3.46
C ARG A 275 -28.65 -10.32 3.19
N LYS A 276 -27.73 -11.18 2.72
CA LYS A 276 -26.41 -10.78 2.21
C LYS A 276 -26.39 -11.07 0.71
N PRO A 277 -26.24 -10.06 -0.15
CA PRO A 277 -26.27 -10.28 -1.59
C PRO A 277 -25.06 -11.10 -2.03
N THR A 278 -25.27 -12.32 -2.52
CA THR A 278 -24.27 -13.05 -3.32
C THR A 278 -24.51 -12.75 -4.79
N MET A 279 -23.45 -12.48 -5.58
CA MET A 279 -23.56 -12.27 -7.03
C MET A 279 -23.91 -13.57 -7.72
N GLU A 280 -25.19 -13.95 -7.68
CA GLU A 280 -25.68 -15.18 -8.29
C GLU A 280 -25.89 -15.00 -9.79
N LEU A 281 -26.43 -13.86 -10.19
CA LEU A 281 -26.58 -13.45 -11.58
C LEU A 281 -26.61 -11.91 -11.69
N SER A 282 -25.64 -11.33 -12.38
CA SER A 282 -25.51 -9.86 -12.47
C SER A 282 -25.04 -9.40 -13.84
N LEU A 283 -25.58 -8.27 -14.28
CA LEU A 283 -25.04 -7.51 -15.39
C LEU A 283 -24.09 -6.44 -14.85
N CYS A 284 -22.90 -6.36 -15.43
CA CYS A 284 -21.85 -5.43 -15.02
C CYS A 284 -21.37 -4.62 -16.21
N ALA A 285 -21.06 -3.35 -16.00
CA ALA A 285 -20.42 -2.49 -16.97
C ALA A 285 -19.43 -1.53 -16.30
N GLY A 286 -18.28 -1.31 -16.93
CA GLY A 286 -17.31 -0.33 -16.46
C GLY A 286 -15.90 -0.63 -16.93
N ILE A 287 -14.94 -0.21 -16.13
CA ILE A 287 -13.51 -0.33 -16.41
C ILE A 287 -12.91 -1.43 -15.55
N HIS A 288 -12.35 -2.43 -16.21
CA HIS A 288 -11.63 -3.53 -15.59
C HIS A 288 -10.24 -3.63 -16.18
N ARG A 289 -9.22 -3.33 -15.36
CA ARG A 289 -7.83 -3.14 -15.81
C ARG A 289 -7.75 -2.04 -16.87
N ASP A 290 -7.29 -2.38 -18.07
CA ASP A 290 -7.02 -1.50 -19.21
C ASP A 290 -8.11 -1.55 -20.30
N VAL A 291 -9.27 -2.15 -19.99
CA VAL A 291 -10.40 -2.26 -20.93
C VAL A 291 -11.70 -1.71 -20.34
N ALA A 292 -12.52 -1.09 -21.19
CA ALA A 292 -13.94 -0.92 -20.95
C ALA A 292 -14.65 -2.25 -21.28
N ARG A 293 -15.63 -2.64 -20.46
CA ARG A 293 -16.28 -3.94 -20.57
C ARG A 293 -17.74 -3.87 -20.18
N VAL A 294 -18.58 -4.62 -20.90
CA VAL A 294 -19.96 -4.98 -20.51
C VAL A 294 -20.04 -6.50 -20.46
N TRP A 295 -20.58 -7.07 -19.39
CA TRP A 295 -20.59 -8.52 -19.21
C TRP A 295 -21.67 -8.99 -18.24
N ILE A 296 -22.09 -10.24 -18.40
CA ILE A 296 -22.97 -10.94 -17.45
C ILE A 296 -22.10 -11.92 -16.64
N GLU A 297 -22.25 -11.90 -15.32
CA GLU A 297 -21.64 -12.86 -14.38
C GLU A 297 -22.72 -13.75 -13.77
N VAL A 298 -22.42 -15.04 -13.66
CA VAL A 298 -23.18 -16.01 -12.88
C VAL A 298 -22.19 -16.78 -12.00
N SER A 299 -22.55 -17.05 -10.75
CA SER A 299 -21.66 -17.86 -9.90
C SER A 299 -21.51 -19.27 -10.50
N PRO A 300 -20.27 -19.81 -10.63
CA PRO A 300 -20.06 -21.16 -11.14
C PRO A 300 -20.76 -22.23 -10.30
N SER A 301 -20.93 -21.97 -9.01
CA SER A 301 -21.60 -22.88 -8.08
C SER A 301 -23.12 -22.65 -8.00
N SER A 302 -23.68 -21.74 -8.81
CA SER A 302 -25.11 -21.44 -8.80
C SER A 302 -25.89 -22.55 -9.52
N PRO A 303 -27.04 -23.02 -8.98
CA PRO A 303 -27.90 -23.99 -9.66
C PRO A 303 -28.33 -23.54 -11.07
N ILE A 304 -28.54 -22.24 -11.25
CA ILE A 304 -28.96 -21.63 -12.53
C ILE A 304 -27.80 -21.42 -13.52
N SER A 305 -26.54 -21.70 -13.15
CA SER A 305 -25.35 -21.38 -13.96
C SER A 305 -25.40 -22.01 -15.35
N SER A 306 -25.76 -23.30 -15.42
CA SER A 306 -25.85 -24.02 -16.70
C SER A 306 -27.01 -23.50 -17.56
N GLN A 307 -28.15 -23.19 -16.94
CA GLN A 307 -29.33 -22.68 -17.64
C GLN A 307 -29.06 -21.29 -18.23
N VAL A 308 -28.41 -20.40 -17.48
CA VAL A 308 -28.00 -19.06 -17.93
C VAL A 308 -26.99 -19.15 -19.07
N ARG A 309 -25.99 -20.03 -18.97
CA ARG A 309 -25.00 -20.24 -20.04
C ARG A 309 -25.63 -20.75 -21.33
N ASN A 310 -26.57 -21.69 -21.24
CA ASN A 310 -27.32 -22.19 -22.39
C ASN A 310 -28.21 -21.09 -23.01
N ALA A 311 -28.92 -20.33 -22.17
CA ALA A 311 -29.75 -19.21 -22.64
C ALA A 311 -28.92 -18.14 -23.38
N VAL A 312 -27.71 -17.85 -22.92
CA VAL A 312 -26.78 -16.97 -23.63
C VAL A 312 -26.34 -17.60 -24.95
N ALA A 313 -25.96 -18.87 -24.96
CA ALA A 313 -25.50 -19.57 -26.16
C ALA A 313 -26.57 -19.59 -27.27
N ASP A 314 -27.83 -19.84 -26.92
CA ASP A 314 -28.96 -19.87 -27.86
C ASP A 314 -29.20 -18.52 -28.56
N HIS A 315 -28.83 -17.41 -27.90
CA HIS A 315 -28.99 -16.05 -28.41
C HIS A 315 -27.67 -15.42 -28.91
N PHE A 316 -26.54 -16.14 -28.80
CA PHE A 316 -25.22 -15.59 -29.05
C PHE A 316 -25.01 -15.22 -30.53
N GLU A 317 -25.52 -16.01 -31.47
CA GLU A 317 -25.43 -15.70 -32.90
C GLU A 317 -26.21 -14.41 -33.24
N ALA A 318 -27.37 -14.21 -32.63
CA ALA A 318 -28.15 -12.98 -32.79
C ALA A 318 -27.42 -11.77 -32.20
N LEU A 319 -26.73 -11.95 -31.07
CA LEU A 319 -25.92 -10.92 -30.44
C LEU A 319 -24.70 -10.55 -31.31
N GLN A 320 -23.99 -11.54 -31.86
CA GLN A 320 -22.84 -11.31 -32.75
C GLN A 320 -23.22 -10.68 -34.09
N LYS A 321 -24.42 -10.98 -34.62
CA LYS A 321 -24.94 -10.30 -35.82
C LYS A 321 -25.10 -8.80 -35.63
N ARG A 322 -25.38 -8.36 -34.40
CA ARG A 322 -25.47 -6.94 -34.06
C ARG A 322 -24.09 -6.33 -33.83
N ASN A 323 -23.24 -7.05 -33.08
CA ASN A 323 -21.88 -6.64 -32.85
C ASN A 323 -20.94 -7.87 -32.76
N PRO A 324 -20.03 -8.08 -33.74
CA PRO A 324 -19.17 -9.27 -33.78
C PRO A 324 -18.14 -9.32 -32.64
N GLU A 325 -17.92 -8.23 -31.90
CA GLU A 325 -16.99 -8.17 -30.77
C GLU A 325 -17.53 -8.84 -29.49
N TRP A 326 -18.79 -9.27 -29.48
CA TRP A 326 -19.30 -10.09 -28.39
C TRP A 326 -18.62 -11.46 -28.37
N THR A 327 -18.15 -11.87 -27.18
CA THR A 327 -17.47 -13.14 -26.95
C THR A 327 -18.02 -13.87 -25.74
N ILE A 328 -17.88 -15.20 -25.75
CA ILE A 328 -18.04 -16.04 -24.56
C ILE A 328 -16.61 -16.33 -24.07
N PRO A 329 -16.24 -15.90 -22.84
CA PRO A 329 -14.88 -16.09 -22.34
C PRO A 329 -14.54 -17.57 -22.17
N ASP A 330 -13.29 -17.92 -22.47
CA ASP A 330 -12.78 -19.26 -22.17
C ASP A 330 -12.83 -19.55 -20.66
N PRO A 331 -13.05 -20.81 -20.24
CA PRO A 331 -13.06 -21.17 -18.82
C PRO A 331 -11.75 -20.81 -18.09
N GLU A 332 -10.63 -20.78 -18.80
CA GLU A 332 -9.32 -20.34 -18.30
C GLU A 332 -9.27 -18.82 -18.04
N GLU A 333 -10.03 -18.02 -18.80
CA GLU A 333 -10.12 -16.57 -18.61
C GLU A 333 -11.10 -16.22 -17.48
N SER A 334 -12.25 -16.90 -17.43
CA SER A 334 -13.23 -16.71 -16.35
C SER A 334 -14.28 -17.80 -16.29
N THR A 335 -14.42 -18.43 -15.13
CA THR A 335 -15.54 -19.33 -14.82
C THR A 335 -16.83 -18.61 -14.41
N TRP A 336 -16.78 -17.30 -14.20
CA TRP A 336 -17.92 -16.49 -13.74
C TRP A 336 -18.64 -15.79 -14.90
N ARG A 337 -17.91 -15.36 -15.92
CA ARG A 337 -18.48 -14.63 -17.04
C ARG A 337 -19.16 -15.60 -18.00
N VAL A 338 -20.34 -15.23 -18.47
CA VAL A 338 -21.09 -16.01 -19.47
C VAL A 338 -21.05 -15.39 -20.85
N VAL A 339 -20.95 -14.06 -20.91
CA VAL A 339 -20.76 -13.31 -22.15
C VAL A 339 -20.11 -11.98 -21.81
N ASN A 340 -19.26 -11.46 -22.69
CA ASN A 340 -18.71 -10.13 -22.56
C ASN A 340 -18.48 -9.47 -23.93
N ILE A 341 -18.30 -8.17 -23.87
CA ILE A 341 -17.70 -7.38 -24.94
C ILE A 341 -16.67 -6.45 -24.31
N VAL A 342 -15.52 -6.32 -24.97
CA VAL A 342 -14.36 -5.59 -24.46
C VAL A 342 -13.88 -4.56 -25.46
N LYS A 343 -13.49 -3.39 -24.98
CA LYS A 343 -12.89 -2.34 -25.80
C LYS A 343 -11.64 -1.76 -25.12
N PRO A 344 -10.45 -1.79 -25.76
CA PRO A 344 -9.21 -1.28 -25.16
C PRO A 344 -9.26 0.21 -24.92
N LEU A 345 -8.96 0.71 -23.70
CA LEU A 345 -9.13 2.13 -23.35
C LEU A 345 -8.39 3.12 -24.26
N ALA A 346 -7.41 2.66 -25.04
CA ALA A 346 -6.75 3.44 -26.08
C ALA A 346 -7.72 4.17 -27.02
N TRP A 347 -8.92 3.62 -27.27
CA TRP A 347 -9.92 4.25 -28.11
C TRP A 347 -10.45 5.59 -27.58
N LEU A 348 -10.47 5.76 -26.25
CA LEU A 348 -10.92 6.98 -25.58
C LEU A 348 -9.94 8.15 -25.74
N LEU A 349 -8.68 7.86 -26.08
CA LEU A 349 -7.66 8.90 -26.30
C LEU A 349 -8.01 9.80 -27.49
N MET A 350 -8.88 9.32 -28.39
CA MET A 350 -9.33 10.04 -29.59
C MET A 350 -10.72 10.69 -29.43
N GLN A 351 -11.34 10.58 -28.25
CA GLN A 351 -12.69 11.10 -27.99
C GLN A 351 -12.63 12.41 -27.20
N GLU A 352 -13.39 13.42 -27.63
CA GLU A 352 -13.50 14.71 -26.90
C GLU A 352 -14.30 14.54 -25.60
N ASP A 353 -15.43 13.83 -25.65
CA ASP A 353 -16.20 13.41 -24.48
C ASP A 353 -15.99 11.92 -24.19
N GLN A 354 -14.98 11.63 -23.38
CA GLN A 354 -14.65 10.25 -23.01
C GLN A 354 -15.73 9.59 -22.15
N ALA A 355 -16.41 10.35 -21.29
CA ALA A 355 -17.45 9.81 -20.42
C ALA A 355 -18.72 9.50 -21.20
N GLY A 356 -19.11 10.39 -22.12
CA GLY A 356 -20.16 10.16 -23.11
C GLY A 356 -19.84 8.96 -23.99
N ALA A 357 -18.62 8.85 -24.51
CA ALA A 357 -18.21 7.72 -25.33
C ALA A 357 -18.30 6.37 -24.57
N VAL A 358 -17.91 6.33 -23.29
CA VAL A 358 -18.10 5.13 -22.45
C VAL A 358 -19.59 4.86 -22.22
N ALA A 359 -20.41 5.88 -22.00
CA ALA A 359 -21.86 5.74 -21.85
C ALA A 359 -22.53 5.20 -23.12
N GLU A 360 -22.19 5.74 -24.29
CA GLU A 360 -22.68 5.30 -25.61
C GLU A 360 -22.28 3.86 -25.90
N PHE A 361 -21.02 3.49 -25.61
CA PHE A 361 -20.57 2.11 -25.72
C PHE A 361 -21.43 1.17 -24.87
N VAL A 362 -21.67 1.53 -23.61
CA VAL A 362 -22.47 0.73 -22.70
C VAL A 362 -23.93 0.69 -23.15
N GLU A 363 -24.52 1.81 -23.53
CA GLU A 363 -25.89 1.90 -24.03
C GLU A 363 -26.10 1.01 -25.26
N GLY A 364 -25.20 1.07 -26.24
CA GLY A 364 -25.23 0.18 -27.41
C GLY A 364 -25.14 -1.30 -27.02
N CYS A 365 -24.29 -1.64 -26.05
CA CYS A 365 -24.19 -3.01 -25.54
C CYS A 365 -25.48 -3.46 -24.82
N LEU A 366 -26.11 -2.59 -24.03
CA LEU A 366 -27.37 -2.90 -23.35
C LEU A 366 -28.51 -3.11 -24.36
N GLU A 367 -28.56 -2.27 -25.40
CA GLU A 367 -29.52 -2.41 -26.49
C GLU A 367 -29.28 -3.69 -27.30
N ASP A 368 -28.02 -4.05 -27.55
CA ASP A 368 -27.67 -5.32 -28.18
C ASP A 368 -28.16 -6.52 -27.37
N LEU A 369 -27.89 -6.55 -26.06
CA LEU A 369 -28.37 -7.60 -25.17
C LEU A 369 -29.90 -7.69 -25.13
N LYS A 370 -30.60 -6.55 -25.20
CA LYS A 370 -32.05 -6.48 -25.20
C LYS A 370 -32.64 -6.97 -26.53
N GLN A 371 -32.18 -6.45 -27.66
CA GLN A 371 -32.68 -6.77 -28.99
C GLN A 371 -32.33 -8.20 -29.43
N ALA A 372 -31.18 -8.72 -28.98
CA ALA A 372 -30.83 -10.12 -29.19
C ALA A 372 -31.68 -11.07 -28.32
N GLY A 373 -32.44 -10.56 -27.35
CA GLY A 373 -33.26 -11.37 -26.43
C GLY A 373 -32.48 -12.01 -25.29
N VAL A 374 -31.19 -11.71 -25.13
CA VAL A 374 -30.31 -12.29 -24.10
C VAL A 374 -30.83 -11.96 -22.70
N ILE A 375 -31.22 -10.70 -22.47
CA ILE A 375 -31.75 -10.27 -21.16
C ILE A 375 -32.96 -11.09 -20.75
N GLU A 376 -33.95 -11.21 -21.63
CA GLU A 376 -35.20 -11.93 -21.33
C GLU A 376 -34.94 -13.42 -21.08
N ALA A 377 -34.09 -14.05 -21.91
CA ALA A 377 -33.75 -15.46 -21.78
C ALA A 377 -33.00 -15.76 -20.47
N VAL A 378 -32.05 -14.89 -20.10
CA VAL A 378 -31.27 -15.00 -18.85
C VAL A 378 -32.16 -14.77 -17.62
N GLN A 379 -33.09 -13.82 -17.68
CA GLN A 379 -34.05 -13.58 -16.61
C GLN A 379 -35.03 -14.75 -16.43
N ARG A 380 -35.53 -15.33 -17.53
CA ARG A 380 -36.37 -16.55 -17.48
C ARG A 380 -35.60 -17.72 -16.87
N ALA A 381 -34.36 -17.94 -17.28
CA ALA A 381 -33.51 -18.98 -16.71
C ALA A 381 -33.28 -18.79 -15.20
N GLY A 382 -32.96 -17.57 -14.76
CA GLY A 382 -32.72 -17.31 -13.33
C GLY A 382 -33.98 -17.29 -12.46
N ALA A 383 -35.16 -17.06 -13.05
CA ALA A 383 -36.45 -17.13 -12.34
C ALA A 383 -37.01 -18.56 -12.22
N SER A 384 -36.40 -19.54 -12.88
CA SER A 384 -36.89 -20.93 -12.90
C SER A 384 -36.70 -21.67 -11.57
N ASP A 385 -35.85 -21.14 -10.67
CA ASP A 385 -35.46 -21.76 -9.39
C ASP A 385 -35.53 -20.80 -8.17
N ALA A 386 -36.06 -19.58 -8.35
CA ALA A 386 -36.30 -18.62 -7.25
C ALA A 386 -37.71 -18.80 -6.68
#